data_AF-A0A7W0YK52-F1
#
_entry.id   AF-A0A7W0YK52-F1
#
_cell.length_a   1.000
_cell.length_b   1.000
_cell.length_c   1.000
_cell.angle_alpha   90.00
_cell.angle_beta   90.00
_cell.angle_gamma   90.00
#
_symmetry.space_group_name_H-M   'P 1'
#
loop_
_entity.id
_entity.type
_entity.pdbx_description
1 polymer ?
#
loop_
_entity_poly.entity_id
_entity_poly.type
_entity_poly.pdbx_seq_one_letter_code
_entity_poly.pdbx_strand_id
1 'polypeptide(L)'
;MDLEFQVNGKIARPVAEVFDAVYNPKKLSGYFTTGVEPGRLIVLGWEAAEGGYETEVRMEFEALEGDATLVRISESGWKETPAGLKSSYGNCMGWTQMLCCLKVYLEQGVNLRAFFF
;
A
#
# COMPACT_ATOMS: atom_id res chain seq x y z
N MET A 1 -21.05 13.81 0.80
CA MET A 1 -21.67 12.66 0.12
C MET A 1 -20.72 11.51 0.39
N ASP A 2 -21.10 10.57 1.25
CA ASP A 2 -20.23 9.43 1.58
C ASP A 2 -20.36 8.39 0.48
N LEU A 3 -19.30 8.24 -0.32
CA LEU A 3 -19.18 7.20 -1.33
C LEU A 3 -18.64 5.95 -0.63
N GLU A 4 -19.53 5.01 -0.32
CA GLU A 4 -19.19 3.70 0.25
C GLU A 4 -19.53 2.60 -0.77
N PHE A 5 -18.65 1.59 -0.87
CA PHE A 5 -18.92 0.37 -1.61
C PHE A 5 -18.72 -0.84 -0.69
N GLN A 6 -19.52 -1.88 -0.89
CA GLN A 6 -19.43 -3.12 -0.12
C GLN A 6 -19.31 -4.31 -1.07
N VAL A 7 -18.33 -5.18 -0.79
CA VAL A 7 -18.16 -6.48 -1.46
C VAL A 7 -18.24 -7.57 -0.40
N ASN A 8 -18.93 -8.67 -0.70
CA ASN A 8 -19.09 -9.78 0.23
C ASN A 8 -18.82 -11.12 -0.48
N GLY A 9 -18.31 -12.09 0.30
CA GLY A 9 -18.03 -13.45 -0.13
C GLY A 9 -18.12 -14.41 1.05
N LYS A 10 -18.45 -15.68 0.80
CA LYS A 10 -18.52 -16.71 1.84
C LYS A 10 -17.22 -17.51 1.87
N ILE A 11 -16.62 -17.63 3.06
CA ILE A 11 -15.42 -18.44 3.30
C ILE A 11 -15.79 -19.54 4.29
N ALA A 12 -15.66 -20.81 3.88
CA ALA A 12 -16.04 -21.97 4.70
C ALA A 12 -14.96 -22.33 5.75
N ARG A 13 -14.54 -21.35 6.56
CA ARG A 13 -13.55 -21.47 7.64
C ARG A 13 -13.97 -20.67 8.88
N PRO A 14 -13.53 -21.03 10.10
CA PRO A 14 -13.82 -20.26 11.30
C PRO A 14 -13.31 -18.81 11.23
N VAL A 15 -14.00 -17.88 11.90
CA VAL A 15 -13.64 -16.44 11.91
C VAL A 15 -12.19 -16.21 12.33
N ALA A 16 -11.71 -16.89 13.37
CA ALA A 16 -10.34 -16.73 13.86
C ALA A 16 -9.29 -17.09 12.80
N GLU A 17 -9.56 -18.10 11.96
CA GLU A 17 -8.65 -18.52 10.89
C GLU A 17 -8.65 -17.52 9.73
N VAL A 18 -9.84 -17.04 9.35
CA VAL A 18 -9.97 -16.03 8.28
C VAL A 18 -9.31 -14.72 8.71
N PHE A 19 -9.52 -14.30 9.97
CA PHE A 19 -8.87 -13.12 10.52
C PHE A 19 -7.35 -13.25 10.50
N ASP A 20 -6.81 -14.38 11.00
CA ASP A 20 -5.36 -14.62 10.98
C ASP A 20 -4.79 -14.66 9.56
N ALA A 21 -5.54 -15.18 8.58
CA ALA A 21 -5.10 -15.18 7.18
C ALA A 21 -4.95 -13.76 6.60
N VAL A 22 -5.75 -12.80 7.07
CA VAL A 22 -5.67 -11.38 6.64
C VAL A 22 -4.64 -10.60 7.44
N TYR A 23 -4.53 -10.87 8.74
CA TYR A 23 -3.66 -10.13 9.66
C TYR A 23 -2.20 -10.61 9.63
N ASN A 24 -1.96 -11.92 9.49
CA ASN A 24 -0.62 -12.50 9.55
C ASN A 24 0.13 -12.27 8.24
N PRO A 25 1.25 -11.54 8.25
CA PRO A 25 1.97 -11.19 7.02
C PRO A 25 2.43 -12.40 6.20
N LYS A 26 2.80 -13.51 6.86
CA LYS A 26 3.22 -14.74 6.17
C LYS A 26 2.08 -15.41 5.41
N LYS A 27 0.85 -15.29 5.91
CA LYS A 27 -0.34 -15.85 5.25
C LYS A 27 -0.85 -14.91 4.17
N LEU A 28 -0.91 -13.61 4.45
CA LEU A 28 -1.33 -12.58 3.50
C LEU A 28 -0.44 -12.56 2.25
N SER A 29 0.87 -12.80 2.41
CA SER A 29 1.79 -12.94 1.29
C SER A 29 1.58 -14.19 0.43
N GLY A 30 0.77 -15.14 0.89
CA GLY A 30 0.41 -16.30 0.09
C GLY A 30 -0.68 -16.03 -0.95
N TYR A 31 -1.42 -14.92 -0.85
CA TYR A 31 -2.58 -14.67 -1.72
C TYR A 31 -2.89 -13.20 -2.06
N PHE A 32 -2.21 -12.21 -1.45
CA PHE A 32 -2.50 -10.80 -1.70
C PHE A 32 -1.25 -9.93 -1.86
N THR A 33 -0.30 -10.00 -0.92
CA THR A 33 0.97 -9.28 -1.05
C THR A 33 2.03 -10.17 -1.71
N THR A 34 2.99 -9.60 -2.44
CA THR A 34 4.09 -10.39 -3.03
C THR A 34 5.20 -10.67 -2.02
N GLY A 35 5.28 -9.92 -0.92
CA GLY A 35 6.17 -10.24 0.20
C GLY A 35 6.01 -9.29 1.39
N VAL A 36 6.15 -9.81 2.61
CA VAL A 36 6.21 -8.98 3.82
C VAL A 36 7.28 -9.50 4.77
N GLU A 37 8.12 -8.58 5.24
CA GLU A 37 9.01 -8.79 6.37
C GLU A 37 8.58 -7.85 7.50
N PRO A 38 8.00 -8.40 8.60
CA PRO A 38 7.49 -7.59 9.70
C PRO A 38 8.52 -6.57 10.21
N GLY A 39 8.13 -5.30 10.25
CA GLY A 39 8.97 -4.20 10.73
C GLY A 39 10.03 -3.70 9.73
N ARG A 40 10.15 -4.29 8.53
CA ARG A 40 11.20 -3.90 7.56
C ARG A 40 10.70 -3.62 6.15
N LEU A 41 9.85 -4.48 5.58
CA LEU A 41 9.54 -4.44 4.15
C LEU A 41 8.11 -4.92 3.86
N ILE A 42 7.42 -4.21 2.98
CA ILE A 42 6.20 -4.67 2.31
C ILE A 42 6.42 -4.57 0.81
N VAL A 43 6.06 -5.62 0.08
CA VAL A 43 6.07 -5.70 -1.38
C VAL A 43 4.68 -6.10 -1.88
N LEU A 44 4.19 -5.38 -2.87
CA LEU A 44 2.87 -5.60 -3.45
C LEU A 44 2.90 -5.37 -4.97
N GLY A 45 2.13 -6.18 -5.68
CA GLY A 45 1.80 -5.96 -7.08
C GLY A 45 0.77 -4.84 -7.19
N TRP A 46 0.93 -3.97 -8.19
CA TRP A 46 0.01 -2.90 -8.47
C TRP A 46 -0.34 -2.89 -9.96
N GLU A 47 -1.63 -2.93 -10.29
CA GLU A 47 -2.03 -2.90 -11.69
C GLU A 47 -1.67 -1.54 -12.31
N ALA A 48 -0.91 -1.56 -13.39
CA ALA A 48 -0.60 -0.33 -14.11
C ALA A 48 -1.89 0.25 -14.73
N ALA A 49 -2.03 1.58 -14.73
CA ALA A 49 -3.24 2.23 -15.26
C ALA A 49 -3.53 1.92 -16.74
N GLU A 50 -2.52 1.50 -17.51
CA GLU A 50 -2.66 1.06 -18.90
C GLU A 50 -3.25 -0.36 -19.03
N GLY A 51 -3.31 -1.12 -17.93
CA GLY A 51 -3.73 -2.51 -17.89
C GLY A 51 -2.72 -3.49 -18.49
N GLY A 52 -2.94 -4.78 -18.21
CA GLY A 52 -2.22 -5.88 -18.85
C GLY A 52 -0.79 -6.14 -18.35
N TYR A 53 -0.37 -5.46 -17.28
CA TYR A 53 0.82 -5.80 -16.50
C TYR A 53 0.72 -5.17 -15.10
N GLU A 54 1.52 -5.69 -14.17
CA GLU A 54 1.64 -5.14 -12.81
C GLU A 54 3.03 -4.50 -12.63
N THR A 55 3.06 -3.42 -11.87
CA THR A 55 4.27 -2.84 -11.28
C THR A 55 4.50 -3.45 -9.90
N GLU A 56 5.75 -3.41 -9.42
CA GLU A 56 6.10 -3.81 -8.06
C GLU A 56 6.30 -2.55 -7.21
N VAL A 57 5.49 -2.40 -6.16
CA VAL A 57 5.66 -1.38 -5.13
C VAL A 57 6.38 -2.00 -3.93
N ARG A 58 7.41 -1.31 -3.45
CA ARG A 58 8.18 -1.67 -2.25
C ARG A 58 8.12 -0.54 -1.24
N MET A 59 7.70 -0.86 -0.02
CA MET A 59 7.71 0.03 1.13
C MET A 59 8.74 -0.48 2.14
N GLU A 60 9.80 0.28 2.35
CA GLU A 60 10.88 -0.04 3.28
C GLU A 60 10.82 0.87 4.49
N PHE A 61 11.07 0.29 5.66
CA PHE A 61 11.02 0.95 6.94
C PHE A 61 12.40 0.84 7.61
N GLU A 62 12.97 1.99 7.94
CA GLU A 62 14.30 2.09 8.55
C GLU A 62 14.19 2.95 9.82
N ALA A 63 14.57 2.39 10.96
CA ALA A 63 14.63 3.13 12.21
C ALA A 63 15.74 4.20 12.12
N LEU A 64 15.42 5.43 12.54
CA LEU A 64 16.37 6.53 12.67
C LEU A 64 16.70 6.77 14.16
N GLU A 65 17.47 7.80 14.47
CA GLU A 65 17.70 8.20 15.86
C GLU A 65 16.39 8.58 16.57
N GLY A 66 16.24 8.15 17.82
CA GLY A 66 15.02 8.32 18.60
C GLY A 66 13.90 7.39 18.12
N ASP A 67 12.66 7.88 18.15
CA ASP A 67 11.47 7.12 17.71
C ASP A 67 11.09 7.41 16.23
N ALA A 68 11.98 8.05 15.46
CA ALA A 68 11.74 8.39 14.08
C ALA A 68 11.95 7.20 13.14
N THR A 69 11.19 7.15 12.04
CA THR A 69 11.29 6.10 11.00
C THR A 69 11.36 6.75 9.62
N LEU A 70 12.34 6.35 8.81
CA LEU A 70 12.36 6.64 7.38
C LEU A 70 11.48 5.61 6.66
N VAL A 71 10.47 6.09 5.94
CA VAL A 71 9.65 5.27 5.05
C VAL A 71 10.03 5.58 3.60
N ARG A 72 10.52 4.57 2.89
CA ARG A 72 10.87 4.69 1.46
C ARG A 72 9.88 3.88 0.63
N ILE A 73 9.21 4.55 -0.29
CA ILE A 73 8.32 3.91 -1.27
C ILE A 73 8.98 4.00 -2.64
N SER A 74 9.15 2.85 -3.29
CA SER A 74 9.61 2.76 -4.68
C SER A 74 8.64 1.91 -5.48
N GLU A 75 8.49 2.23 -6.76
CA GLU A 75 7.64 1.47 -7.68
C GLU A 75 8.40 1.23 -8.99
N SER A 76 8.43 -0.02 -9.43
CA SER A 76 9.24 -0.46 -10.58
C SER A 76 8.43 -1.37 -11.51
N GLY A 77 8.98 -1.66 -12.69
CA GLY A 77 8.29 -2.45 -13.73
C GLY A 77 7.53 -1.62 -14.77
N TRP A 78 7.65 -0.29 -14.73
CA TRP A 78 7.05 0.62 -15.71
C TRP A 78 7.61 0.39 -17.12
N LYS A 79 6.72 0.45 -18.12
CA LYS A 79 7.14 0.48 -19.53
C LYS A 79 7.78 1.83 -19.87
N GLU A 80 8.88 1.80 -20.62
CA GLU A 80 9.60 2.99 -21.11
C GLU A 80 8.87 3.65 -22.29
N THR A 81 7.64 4.09 -22.05
CA THR A 81 6.81 4.81 -23.03
C THR A 81 6.34 6.14 -22.43
N PRO A 82 5.90 7.12 -23.24
CA PRO A 82 5.33 8.36 -22.70
C PRO A 82 4.14 8.14 -21.76
N ALA A 83 3.32 7.12 -22.04
CA ALA A 83 2.19 6.75 -21.19
C ALA A 83 2.64 6.12 -19.87
N GLY A 84 3.58 5.16 -19.92
CA GLY A 84 4.17 4.54 -18.75
C GLY A 84 4.88 5.55 -17.84
N LEU A 85 5.62 6.51 -18.43
CA LEU A 85 6.24 7.60 -17.69
C LEU A 85 5.20 8.51 -17.02
N LYS A 86 4.14 8.91 -17.74
CA LYS A 86 3.09 9.74 -17.16
C LYS A 86 2.41 9.03 -15.99
N SER A 87 2.09 7.75 -16.14
CA SER A 87 1.48 6.93 -15.10
C SER A 87 2.40 6.75 -13.89
N SER A 88 3.70 6.54 -14.10
CA SER A 88 4.68 6.37 -13.02
C SER A 88 4.79 7.62 -12.14
N TYR A 89 4.83 8.81 -12.74
CA TYR A 89 4.79 10.06 -11.98
C TYR A 89 3.44 10.29 -11.30
N GLY A 90 2.33 9.88 -11.91
CA GLY A 90 1.01 9.90 -11.29
C GLY A 90 0.96 9.06 -10.01
N ASN A 91 1.44 7.82 -10.07
CA ASN A 91 1.54 6.96 -8.89
C ASN A 91 2.52 7.52 -7.84
N CYS A 92 3.67 8.05 -8.27
CA CYS A 92 4.63 8.72 -7.38
C CYS A 92 3.98 9.86 -6.58
N MET A 93 3.13 10.68 -7.23
CA MET A 93 2.36 11.72 -6.54
C MET A 93 1.33 11.12 -5.57
N GLY A 94 0.64 10.04 -5.96
CA GLY A 94 -0.29 9.32 -5.09
C GLY A 94 0.40 8.76 -3.82
N TRP A 95 1.55 8.12 -3.98
CA TRP A 95 2.36 7.60 -2.86
C TRP A 95 2.91 8.73 -1.97
N THR A 96 3.27 9.86 -2.57
CA THR A 96 3.65 11.06 -1.81
C THR A 96 2.49 11.55 -0.94
N GLN A 97 1.27 11.60 -1.51
CA GLN A 97 0.08 11.97 -0.75
C GLN A 97 -0.21 10.96 0.37
N MET A 98 -0.05 9.66 0.11
CA MET A 98 -0.19 8.60 1.12
C MET A 98 0.77 8.84 2.30
N LEU A 99 2.05 9.12 2.03
CA LEU A 99 3.03 9.43 3.08
C LEU A 99 2.66 10.67 3.89
N CYS A 100 2.18 11.74 3.25
CA CYS A 100 1.70 12.93 3.95
C CYS A 100 0.52 12.61 4.88
N CYS A 101 -0.44 11.80 4.42
CA CYS A 101 -1.58 11.39 5.23
C CYS A 101 -1.14 10.53 6.43
N LEU A 102 -0.25 9.56 6.19
CA LEU A 102 0.30 8.69 7.24
C LEU A 102 1.00 9.51 8.33
N LYS A 103 1.86 10.46 7.92
CA LYS A 103 2.59 11.34 8.83
C LYS A 103 1.63 12.13 9.72
N VAL A 104 0.66 12.83 9.13
CA VAL A 104 -0.29 13.65 9.89
C VAL A 104 -1.16 12.78 10.81
N TYR A 105 -1.57 11.59 10.35
CA TYR A 105 -2.34 10.67 11.16
C TYR A 105 -1.55 10.21 12.41
N LEU A 106 -0.30 9.77 12.24
CA LEU A 106 0.51 9.25 13.34
C LEU A 106 1.02 10.34 14.29
N GLU A 107 1.40 11.51 13.76
CA GLU A 107 2.00 12.57 14.57
C GLU A 107 0.96 13.49 15.21
N GLN A 108 -0.22 13.64 14.60
CA GLN A 108 -1.22 14.62 15.03
C GLN A 108 -2.60 14.00 15.33
N GLY A 109 -2.82 12.72 15.01
CA GLY A 109 -4.12 12.08 15.19
C GLY A 109 -5.22 12.60 14.25
N VAL A 110 -4.85 13.30 13.17
CA VAL A 110 -5.78 13.93 12.23
C VAL A 110 -5.90 13.12 10.94
N ASN A 111 -7.13 12.89 10.47
CA ASN A 111 -7.37 12.34 9.15
C ASN A 111 -7.21 13.42 8.08
N LEU A 112 -6.00 13.56 7.53
CA LEU A 112 -5.68 14.55 6.50
C LEU A 112 -6.59 14.44 5.26
N ARG A 113 -7.04 13.23 4.94
CA ARG A 113 -7.90 12.98 3.76
C ARG A 113 -9.26 13.67 3.87
N ALA A 114 -9.76 13.89 5.09
CA ALA A 114 -11.04 14.58 5.32
C ALA A 114 -11.01 16.07 4.96
N PHE A 115 -9.83 16.65 4.73
CA PHE A 115 -9.65 18.05 4.33
C PHE A 115 -9.09 18.22 2.92
N PHE A 116 -8.60 17.14 2.30
CA PHE A 116 -8.03 17.14 0.95
C PHE A 116 -9.07 16.83 -0.14
N PHE A 117 -10.16 16.16 0.23
CA PHE A 117 -11.23 15.69 -0.66
C PHE A 117 -12.58 16.15 -0.12
#